data_AF-A0A520EBV0-F1
#
_entry.id   AF-A0A520EBV0-F1
#
_cell.length_a   1.000
_cell.length_b   1.000
_cell.length_c   1.000
_cell.angle_alpha   90.00
_cell.angle_beta   90.00
_cell.angle_gamma   90.00
#
_symmetry.space_group_name_H-M   'P 1'
#
loop_
_entity.id
_entity.type
_entity.pdbx_description
1 polymer ?
#
loop_
_entity_poly.entity_id
_entity_poly.type
_entity_poly.pdbx_seq_one_letter_code
_entity_poly.pdbx_strand_id
1 'polypeptide(L)' 'MQLNFIANTDVPSASGRTLPVIDPSDGQTFDELQRSNAADIDSAVRAARDCFDNVWHKVSAA' A
#
# COMPACT_ATOMS: atom_id res chain seq x y z
N MET A 1 3.48 -9.36 9.90
CA MET A 1 2.70 -8.13 9.66
C MET A 1 3.32 -7.36 8.50
N GLN A 2 2.74 -7.55 7.33
CA GLN A 2 3.16 -6.83 6.13
C GLN A 2 2.69 -5.38 6.23
N LEU A 3 3.53 -4.41 5.85
CA LEU A 3 3.21 -2.98 5.84
C LEU A 3 2.73 -2.55 4.44
N ASN A 4 2.03 -1.41 4.35
CA ASN A 4 1.77 -0.79 3.05
C ASN A 4 3.07 -0.22 2.49
N PHE A 5 3.21 -0.16 1.17
CA PHE A 5 4.33 0.53 0.54
C PHE A 5 3.84 1.81 -0.13
N ILE A 6 4.17 2.96 0.45
CA ILE A 6 3.71 4.28 0.00
C ILE A 6 4.89 5.23 -0.03
N ALA A 7 5.06 5.99 -1.12
CA ALA A 7 6.13 6.98 -1.27
C ALA A 7 7.55 6.41 -1.03
N ASN A 8 7.80 5.20 -1.53
CA ASN A 8 9.09 4.49 -1.38
C ASN A 8 9.46 4.14 0.07
N THR A 9 8.48 3.90 0.94
CA THR A 9 8.69 3.49 2.33
C THR A 9 7.59 2.53 2.81
N ASP A 10 7.92 1.73 3.83
CA ASP A 10 7.00 0.84 4.53
C ASP A 10 6.20 1.63 5.58
N VAL A 11 4.86 1.61 5.46
CA VAL A 11 3.94 2.43 6.25
C VAL A 11 2.83 1.56 6.85
N PRO A 12 2.55 1.63 8.17
CA PRO A 12 1.36 0.99 8.73
C PRO A 12 0.08 1.68 8.23
N SER A 13 -1.08 1.03 8.25
CA SER A 13 -2.33 1.75 7.97
C SER A 13 -2.52 2.85 9.01
N ALA A 14 -2.96 4.03 8.55
CA ALA A 14 -3.34 5.14 9.41
C ALA A 14 -4.42 4.77 10.45
N SER A 15 -5.20 3.72 10.18
CA SER A 15 -6.22 3.22 11.12
C SER A 15 -5.73 2.17 12.11
N GLY A 16 -4.52 1.62 11.93
CA GLY A 16 -3.98 0.52 12.74
C GLY A 16 -4.73 -0.81 12.61
N ARG A 17 -5.74 -0.89 11.73
CA ARG A 17 -6.56 -2.10 11.54
C ARG A 17 -5.84 -3.09 10.62
N THR A 18 -6.12 -4.38 10.81
CA THR A 18 -5.64 -5.46 9.95
C THR A 18 -6.79 -6.26 9.32
N LEU A 19 -6.47 -7.05 8.29
CA LEU A 19 -7.33 -8.05 7.66
C LEU A 19 -6.67 -9.43 7.77
N PRO A 20 -7.39 -10.46 8.24
CA PRO A 20 -6.86 -11.82 8.22
C PRO A 20 -6.80 -12.34 6.78
N VAL A 21 -5.69 -12.96 6.42
CA VAL A 21 -5.53 -13.70 5.16
C VAL A 21 -5.86 -15.16 5.43
N ILE A 22 -6.90 -15.64 4.76
CA ILE A 22 -7.43 -16.99 4.95
C ILE A 22 -6.84 -17.92 3.90
N ASP A 23 -6.34 -19.07 4.32
CA ASP A 23 -5.91 -20.15 3.46
C ASP A 23 -7.16 -20.80 2.84
N PRO A 24 -7.31 -20.79 1.51
CA PRO A 24 -8.49 -21.36 0.87
C PRO A 24 -8.56 -22.90 0.95
N SER A 25 -7.47 -23.59 1.33
CA SER A 25 -7.41 -25.05 1.40
C SER A 25 -8.06 -25.64 2.66
N ASP A 26 -7.98 -24.94 3.79
CA ASP A 26 -8.49 -25.39 5.08
C ASP A 26 -9.32 -24.34 5.85
N GLY A 27 -9.38 -23.10 5.34
CA GLY A 27 -10.14 -22.00 5.92
C GLY A 27 -9.47 -21.34 7.13
N GLN A 28 -8.21 -21.67 7.45
CA GLN A 28 -7.50 -21.10 8.59
C GLN A 28 -6.82 -19.77 8.22
N THR A 29 -6.59 -18.90 9.21
CA THR A 29 -5.80 -17.68 8.99
C THR A 29 -4.32 -18.01 8.97
N PHE A 30 -3.60 -17.57 7.95
CA PHE A 30 -2.15 -17.78 7.84
C PHE A 30 -1.32 -16.49 7.92
N ASP A 31 -1.92 -15.31 7.71
CA ASP A 31 -1.24 -14.01 7.87
C ASP A 31 -2.23 -12.87 8.17
N GLU A 32 -1.71 -11.68 8.43
CA GLU A 32 -2.46 -10.44 8.61
C GLU A 32 -1.87 -9.28 7.77
N LEU A 33 -2.73 -8.58 7.04
CA LEU A 33 -2.38 -7.43 6.20
C LEU A 33 -2.92 -6.12 6.78
N GLN A 34 -2.25 -5.00 6.50
CA GLN A 34 -2.79 -3.67 6.84
C GLN A 34 -4.13 -3.42 6.15
N ARG A 35 -5.11 -2.92 6.90
CA ARG A 35 -6.42 -2.52 6.37
C ARG A 35 -6.45 -1.03 6.06
N SER A 36 -5.89 -0.67 4.92
CA SER A 36 -5.85 0.70 4.43
C SER A 36 -7.24 1.33 4.32
N ASN A 37 -7.29 2.65 4.51
CA ASN A 37 -8.51 3.45 4.39
C ASN A 37 -8.31 4.62 3.41
N ALA A 38 -9.30 5.51 3.34
CA ALA A 38 -9.26 6.67 2.46
C ALA A 38 -8.02 7.57 2.70
N ALA A 39 -7.55 7.73 3.93
CA ALA A 39 -6.38 8.54 4.22
C ALA A 39 -5.09 7.93 3.67
N ASP A 40 -4.93 6.61 3.80
CA ASP A 40 -3.80 5.86 3.23
C ASP A 40 -3.81 5.99 1.69
N ILE A 41 -4.99 5.84 1.08
CA ILE A 41 -5.19 5.98 -0.37
C ILE A 41 -4.85 7.39 -0.84
N ASP A 42 -5.35 8.42 -0.16
CA ASP A 42 -5.07 9.82 -0.47
C ASP A 42 -3.57 10.11 -0.41
N SER A 43 -2.86 9.58 0.59
CA SER A 43 -1.41 9.72 0.71
C SER A 43 -0.69 9.06 -0.47
N ALA A 44 -1.10 7.85 -0.84
CA ALA A 44 -0.53 7.13 -1.98
C ALA A 44 -0.75 7.85 -3.31
N VAL A 45 -1.96 8.37 -3.53
CA VAL A 45 -2.29 9.10 -4.77
C VAL A 45 -1.51 10.41 -4.87
N ARG A 46 -1.36 11.16 -3.78
CA ARG A 46 -0.52 12.37 -3.77
C ARG A 46 0.93 12.03 -4.11
N ALA A 47 1.52 11.03 -3.46
CA ALA A 47 2.88 10.59 -3.76
C ALA A 47 3.07 10.13 -5.22
N ALA A 48 2.09 9.41 -5.77
CA ALA A 48 2.09 8.99 -7.17
C ALA A 48 2.01 10.19 -8.12
N ARG A 49 1.15 11.18 -7.82
CA ARG A 49 1.05 12.42 -8.59
C ARG A 49 2.36 13.20 -8.58
N ASP A 50 2.98 13.37 -7.41
CA ASP A 50 4.25 14.07 -7.26
C ASP A 50 5.36 13.37 -8.05
N CYS A 51 5.45 12.04 -8.00
CA CYS A 51 6.41 11.27 -8.77
C CYS A 51 6.18 11.43 -10.28
N PHE A 52 4.91 11.36 -10.71
CA PHE A 52 4.56 11.57 -12.10
C PHE A 52 4.97 12.96 -12.57
N ASP A 53 4.53 14.04 -11.90
CA ASP A 53 4.75 15.43 -12.32
C ASP A 53 6.24 15.82 -12.30
N ASN A 54 7.02 15.27 -11.36
CA ASN A 54 8.39 15.73 -11.16
C ASN A 54 9.45 14.84 -11.82
N VAL A 55 9.23 13.52 -11.88
CA VAL A 55 10.27 12.56 -12.23
C VAL A 55 9.85 11.67 -13.41
N TRP A 56 8.88 10.79 -13.20
CA TRP A 56 8.70 9.61 -14.06
C TRP A 56 8.27 9.97 -15.49
N HIS A 57 7.37 10.94 -15.67
CA HIS A 57 6.86 11.28 -17.01
C HIS A 57 7.91 11.88 -17.95
N LYS A 58 9.04 12.35 -17.41
CA LYS A 58 10.13 12.99 -18.16
C LYS A 58 11.18 11.98 -18.64
N VAL A 59 11.10 10.73 -18.16
CA VAL A 59 12.03 9.66 -18.52
C VAL A 59 11.58 9.05 -19.85
N SER A 60 12.49 8.95 -20.83
CA SER A 60 12.21 8.28 -22.10
C SER A 60 12.07 6.77 -21.93
N ALA A 61 11.28 6.13 -22.79
CA ALA A 61 11.28 4.68 -22.90
C ALA A 61 12.68 4.17 -23.26
N ALA A 62 13.01 2.97 -22.79
CA ALA A 62 14.25 2.26 -23.12
C ALA A 62 14.20 1.63 -24.52
#